data_AF-A0A534Q3I1-F1
#
_entry.id   AF-A0A534Q3I1-F1
#
_cell.length_a   1.000
_cell.length_b   1.000
_cell.length_c   1.000
_cell.angle_alpha   90.00
_cell.angle_beta   90.00
_cell.angle_gamma   90.00
#
_symmetry.space_group_name_H-M   'P 1'
#
loop_
_entity.id
_entity.type
_entity.pdbx_description
1 polymer ?
#
loop_
_entity_poly.entity_id
_entity_poly.type
_entity_poly.pdbx_seq_one_letter_code
_entity_poly.pdbx_strand_id
1 'polypeptide(L)'
;MPFDQLVVFSTNTPPQGLIDAAGMRRIPYKFHVPVPTREEYGEILRQVSDDQRLALPDEVISYMLDEFYPKTGIPISAAHPKFVVDHVIERCRFSGIAPQLTLELVHDAVENLVVDGEPPPVPRRQ
;
A
#
# COMPACT_ATOMS: atom_id res chain seq x y z
N MET A 1 -20.16 1.96 34.40
CA MET A 1 -20.75 2.34 33.10
C MET A 1 -20.52 1.17 32.14
N PRO A 2 -21.56 0.46 31.65
CA PRO A 2 -21.38 -0.50 30.55
C PRO A 2 -21.17 0.25 29.23
N PHE A 3 -20.37 -0.33 28.31
CA PHE A 3 -20.17 0.18 26.95
C PHE A 3 -20.34 -0.96 25.93
N ASP A 4 -20.79 -0.62 24.72
CA ASP A 4 -20.90 -1.56 23.62
C ASP A 4 -19.54 -1.71 22.93
N GLN A 5 -19.07 -2.95 22.79
CA GLN A 5 -17.79 -3.26 22.18
C GLN A 5 -17.98 -3.82 20.77
N LEU A 6 -17.45 -3.11 19.76
CA LEU A 6 -17.25 -3.64 18.42
C LEU A 6 -15.86 -4.28 18.34
N VAL A 7 -15.80 -5.58 18.04
CA VAL A 7 -14.54 -6.30 17.85
C VAL A 7 -14.35 -6.58 16.36
N VAL A 8 -13.21 -6.16 15.80
CA VAL A 8 -12.81 -6.42 14.42
C VAL A 8 -11.52 -7.23 14.43
N PHE A 9 -11.52 -8.36 13.74
CA PHE A 9 -10.33 -9.18 13.51
C PHE A 9 -9.86 -8.99 12.07
N SER A 10 -8.56 -8.75 11.88
CA SER A 10 -7.92 -8.70 10.56
C SER A 10 -6.77 -9.69 10.54
N THR A 11 -6.72 -10.55 9.53
CA THR A 11 -5.73 -11.62 9.43
C THR A 11 -5.54 -12.03 7.97
N ASN A 12 -4.31 -12.43 7.66
CA ASN A 12 -3.97 -13.04 6.37
C ASN A 12 -4.18 -14.57 6.40
N THR A 13 -4.51 -15.15 7.56
CA THR A 13 -4.82 -16.57 7.74
C THR A 13 -6.32 -16.81 7.72
N PRO A 14 -6.83 -17.83 7.00
CA PRO A 14 -8.25 -18.16 7.02
C PRO A 14 -8.77 -18.35 8.44
N PRO A 15 -9.97 -17.83 8.77
CA PRO A 15 -10.47 -17.82 10.14
C PRO A 15 -10.62 -19.23 10.73
N GLN A 16 -10.88 -20.25 9.91
CA GLN A 16 -10.97 -21.65 10.33
C GLN A 16 -9.63 -22.20 10.88
N GLY A 17 -8.50 -21.59 10.51
CA GLY A 17 -7.18 -21.94 11.03
C GLY A 17 -6.85 -21.27 12.36
N LEU A 18 -7.69 -20.35 12.85
CA LEU A 18 -7.42 -19.54 14.03
C LEU A 18 -8.34 -19.85 15.21
N ILE A 19 -9.60 -20.22 14.94
CA ILE A 19 -10.62 -20.45 15.98
C ILE A 19 -11.47 -21.67 15.63
N ASP A 20 -11.97 -22.34 16.67
CA ASP A 20 -12.81 -23.52 16.56
C ASP A 20 -14.22 -23.19 16.02
N ALA A 21 -14.99 -24.23 15.73
CA ALA A 21 -16.35 -24.09 15.19
C ALA A 21 -17.28 -23.32 16.14
N ALA A 22 -17.06 -23.38 17.46
CA ALA A 22 -17.87 -22.67 18.44
C ALA A 22 -17.57 -21.16 18.43
N GLY A 23 -16.30 -20.77 18.34
CA GLY A 23 -15.86 -19.38 18.18
C GLY A 23 -16.33 -18.79 16.84
N MET A 24 -16.32 -19.58 15.77
CA MET A 24 -16.72 -19.15 14.44
C MET A 24 -18.19 -18.68 14.35
N ARG A 25 -19.07 -19.23 15.20
CA ARG A 25 -20.49 -18.84 15.28
C ARG A 25 -20.70 -17.45 15.87
N ARG A 26 -19.68 -16.90 16.55
CA ARG A 26 -19.71 -15.56 17.15
C ARG A 26 -19.12 -14.49 16.23
N ILE A 27 -18.62 -14.88 15.05
CA ILE A 27 -18.15 -13.97 13.99
C ILE A 27 -19.06 -14.12 12.77
N PRO A 28 -20.20 -13.43 12.74
CA PRO A 28 -21.22 -13.61 11.70
C PRO A 28 -20.77 -13.07 10.34
N TYR A 29 -20.01 -11.97 10.32
CA TYR A 29 -19.54 -11.33 9.09
C TYR A 29 -18.07 -11.63 8.83
N LYS A 30 -17.76 -12.06 7.60
CA LYS A 30 -16.42 -12.40 7.14
C LYS A 30 -16.25 -11.80 5.76
N PHE A 31 -15.37 -10.81 5.66
CA PHE A 31 -15.09 -10.14 4.40
C PHE A 31 -13.74 -10.61 3.90
N HIS A 32 -13.71 -11.08 2.66
CA HIS A 32 -12.47 -11.32 1.96
C HIS A 32 -12.09 -10.03 1.23
N VAL A 33 -10.90 -9.50 1.52
CA VAL A 33 -10.34 -8.36 0.80
C VAL A 33 -9.35 -8.94 -0.21
N PRO A 34 -9.69 -8.95 -1.51
CA PRO A 34 -8.79 -9.47 -2.53
C PRO A 34 -7.59 -8.53 -2.74
N VAL A 35 -6.57 -9.06 -3.41
CA VAL A 35 -5.51 -8.23 -4.01
C VAL A 35 -6.16 -7.30 -5.04
N PRO A 36 -5.89 -5.98 -5.01
CA PRO A 36 -6.51 -5.04 -5.94
C PRO A 36 -6.08 -5.33 -7.38
N THR A 37 -6.99 -5.08 -8.34
CA THR A 37 -6.61 -5.04 -9.75
C THR A 37 -5.68 -3.87 -10.04
N ARG A 38 -5.12 -3.81 -11.25
CA ARG A 38 -4.29 -2.68 -11.68
C ARG A 38 -5.04 -1.36 -11.63
N GLU A 39 -6.29 -1.38 -12.07
CA GLU A 39 -7.19 -0.21 -12.09
C GLU A 39 -7.54 0.23 -10.68
N GLU A 40 -7.90 -0.72 -9.81
CA GLU A 40 -8.19 -0.46 -8.39
C GLU A 40 -6.96 0.07 -7.66
N TYR A 41 -5.79 -0.49 -7.90
CA TYR A 41 -4.53 -0.02 -7.33
C TYR A 41 -4.26 1.44 -7.72
N GLY A 42 -4.40 1.76 -9.01
CA GLY A 42 -4.26 3.12 -9.51
C GLY A 42 -5.25 4.10 -8.86
N GLU A 43 -6.49 3.65 -8.63
CA GLU A 43 -7.51 4.47 -7.96
C GLU A 43 -7.19 4.70 -6.49
N ILE A 44 -6.77 3.66 -5.76
CA ILE A 44 -6.32 3.79 -4.37
C ILE A 44 -5.15 4.77 -4.28
N LEU A 45 -4.18 4.66 -5.19
CA LEU A 45 -3.02 5.57 -5.18
C LEU A 45 -3.39 7.02 -5.51
N ARG A 46 -4.33 7.24 -6.44
CA ARG A 46 -4.92 8.58 -6.70
C ARG A 46 -5.59 9.12 -5.44
N GLN A 47 -6.49 8.37 -4.84
CA GLN A 47 -7.24 8.80 -3.65
C GLN A 47 -6.30 9.15 -2.49
N VAL A 48 -5.30 8.32 -2.21
CA VAL A 48 -4.31 8.59 -1.16
C VAL A 48 -3.48 9.85 -1.47
N SER A 49 -3.10 10.05 -2.74
CA SER A 49 -2.35 11.24 -3.15
C SER A 49 -3.20 12.51 -3.01
N ASP A 50 -4.46 12.46 -3.41
CA ASP A 50 -5.43 13.55 -3.31
C ASP A 50 -5.72 13.93 -1.86
N ASP A 51 -5.87 12.94 -0.96
CA ASP A 51 -6.04 13.16 0.48
C ASP A 51 -4.85 13.93 1.09
N GLN A 52 -3.65 13.77 0.52
CA GLN A 52 -2.44 14.50 0.89
C GLN A 52 -2.18 15.75 0.03
N ARG A 53 -3.07 16.07 -0.91
CA ARG A 53 -2.96 17.19 -1.88
C ARG A 53 -1.69 17.12 -2.73
N LEU A 54 -1.28 15.92 -3.10
CA LEU A 54 -0.14 15.67 -3.97
C LEU A 54 -0.63 15.39 -5.39
N ALA A 55 -0.02 16.06 -6.38
CA ALA A 55 -0.21 15.67 -7.77
C ALA A 55 0.44 14.30 -7.98
N LEU A 56 -0.31 13.36 -8.58
CA LEU A 56 0.18 12.02 -8.92
C LEU A 56 0.54 11.96 -10.42
N PRO A 57 1.83 11.88 -10.78
CA PRO A 57 2.22 11.64 -12.17
C PRO A 57 1.84 10.23 -12.61
N ASP A 58 1.33 10.07 -13.83
CA ASP A 58 0.96 8.76 -14.39
C ASP A 58 2.14 7.77 -14.42
N GLU A 59 3.36 8.29 -14.65
CA GLU A 59 4.61 7.52 -14.65
C GLU A 59 4.86 6.80 -13.32
N VAL A 60 4.33 7.28 -12.19
CA VAL A 60 4.45 6.62 -10.90
C VAL A 60 3.58 5.38 -10.83
N ILE A 61 2.34 5.45 -11.34
CA ILE A 61 1.45 4.28 -11.39
C ILE A 61 2.06 3.22 -12.29
N SER A 62 2.54 3.63 -13.48
CA SER A 62 3.24 2.74 -14.41
C SER A 62 4.48 2.12 -13.77
N TYR A 63 5.33 2.91 -13.10
CA TYR A 63 6.51 2.36 -12.41
C TYR A 63 6.12 1.33 -11.34
N MET A 64 5.11 1.61 -10.51
CA MET A 64 4.68 0.65 -9.49
C MET A 64 4.20 -0.66 -10.13
N LEU A 65 3.34 -0.58 -11.15
CA LEU A 65 2.62 -1.74 -11.70
C LEU A 65 3.36 -2.51 -12.80
N ASP A 66 4.22 -1.82 -13.57
CA ASP A 66 4.93 -2.39 -14.73
C ASP A 66 6.39 -2.70 -14.39
N GLU A 67 6.98 -2.02 -13.40
CA GLU A 67 8.41 -2.19 -13.05
C GLU A 67 8.59 -2.79 -11.66
N PHE A 68 8.11 -2.13 -10.60
CA PHE A 68 8.37 -2.51 -9.21
C PHE A 68 7.83 -3.90 -8.86
N TYR A 69 6.51 -4.12 -8.97
CA TYR A 69 5.93 -5.42 -8.58
C TYR A 69 6.45 -6.60 -9.42
N PRO A 70 6.53 -6.51 -10.77
CA PRO A 70 7.03 -7.62 -11.56
C PRO A 70 8.49 -7.98 -11.29
N LYS A 71 9.36 -6.98 -11.03
CA LYS A 71 10.80 -7.20 -10.87
C LYS A 71 11.20 -7.61 -9.46
N THR A 72 10.48 -7.16 -8.44
CA THR A 72 10.77 -7.52 -7.04
C THR A 72 10.09 -8.82 -6.61
N GLY A 73 9.01 -9.22 -7.29
CA GLY A 73 8.18 -10.36 -6.89
C GLY A 73 7.35 -10.11 -5.63
N ILE A 74 7.36 -8.88 -5.10
CA ILE A 74 6.51 -8.47 -3.98
C ILE A 74 5.04 -8.50 -4.44
N PRO A 75 4.12 -9.14 -3.69
CA PRO A 75 2.71 -9.14 -4.04
C PRO A 75 2.11 -7.73 -4.01
N ILE A 76 1.22 -7.43 -4.95
CA ILE A 76 0.45 -6.17 -4.93
C ILE A 76 -0.40 -6.15 -3.64
N SER A 77 -0.43 -5.01 -2.98
CA SER A 77 -1.22 -4.80 -1.76
C SER A 77 -1.90 -3.42 -1.78
N ALA A 78 -3.15 -3.37 -1.33
CA ALA A 78 -3.88 -2.12 -1.14
C ALA A 78 -3.25 -1.22 -0.06
N ALA A 79 -2.34 -1.75 0.77
CA ALA A 79 -1.62 -0.98 1.78
C ALA A 79 -0.41 -0.22 1.22
N HIS A 80 0.18 -0.67 0.11
CA HIS A 80 1.40 -0.08 -0.44
C HIS A 80 1.23 1.37 -0.94
N PRO A 81 0.12 1.78 -1.58
CA PRO A 81 -0.06 3.17 -2.00
C PRO A 81 0.10 4.17 -0.85
N LYS A 82 -0.57 3.90 0.28
CA LYS A 82 -0.45 4.73 1.49
C LYS A 82 0.96 4.74 2.05
N PHE A 83 1.58 3.57 2.15
CA PHE A 83 2.96 3.46 2.63
C PHE A 83 3.93 4.34 1.81
N VAL A 84 3.85 4.25 0.47
CA VAL A 84 4.72 5.00 -0.44
C VAL A 84 4.48 6.49 -0.30
N VAL A 85 3.23 6.95 -0.33
CA VAL A 85 2.89 8.36 -0.19
C VAL A 85 3.37 8.94 1.14
N ASP A 86 3.15 8.22 2.25
CA ASP A 86 3.58 8.65 3.58
C ASP A 86 5.13 8.79 3.64
N HIS A 87 5.87 7.80 3.11
CA HIS A 87 7.34 7.83 3.07
C HIS A 87 7.89 8.95 2.18
N VAL A 88 7.26 9.20 1.02
CA VAL A 88 7.61 10.33 0.15
C VAL A 88 7.46 11.67 0.90
N ILE A 89 6.36 11.84 1.65
CA ILE A 89 6.11 13.04 2.44
C ILE A 89 7.15 13.19 3.55
N GLU A 90 7.47 12.11 4.26
CA GLU A 90 8.51 12.11 5.29
C GLU A 90 9.88 12.47 4.73
N ARG A 91 10.24 11.91 3.57
CA ARG A 91 11.48 12.21 2.85
C ARG A 91 11.56 13.68 2.44
N CYS A 92 10.45 14.25 1.95
CA CYS A 92 10.35 15.68 1.62
C CYS A 92 10.55 16.56 2.86
N ARG A 93 9.85 16.24 3.95
CA ARG A 93 9.94 16.96 5.23
C ARG A 93 11.36 16.92 5.79
N PHE A 94 12.00 15.75 5.76
CA PHE A 94 13.40 15.60 6.19
C PHE A 94 14.36 16.46 5.37
N SER A 95 14.11 16.57 4.06
CA SER A 95 14.94 17.35 3.13
C SER A 95 14.62 18.85 3.14
N GLY A 96 13.60 19.29 3.90
CA GLY A 96 13.16 20.67 3.94
C GLY A 96 12.52 21.16 2.64
N ILE A 97 12.03 20.26 1.79
CA ILE A 97 11.35 20.58 0.54
C ILE A 97 9.83 20.42 0.68
N ALA A 98 9.08 21.08 -0.19
CA ALA A 98 7.63 20.91 -0.25
C ALA A 98 7.26 19.47 -0.60
N PRO A 99 6.20 18.88 0.00
CA PRO A 99 5.71 17.56 -0.37
C PRO A 99 5.40 17.49 -1.87
N GLN A 100 6.03 16.55 -2.55
CA GLN A 100 5.85 16.30 -3.98
C GLN A 100 6.07 14.82 -4.27
N LEU A 101 5.34 14.30 -5.25
CA LEU A 101 5.40 12.89 -5.62
C LEU A 101 6.16 12.78 -6.94
N THR A 102 7.47 12.54 -6.84
CA THR A 102 8.35 12.30 -7.99
C THR A 102 8.78 10.85 -8.04
N LEU A 103 9.20 10.40 -9.22
CA LEU A 103 9.61 9.02 -9.42
C LEU A 103 10.83 8.64 -8.57
N GLU A 104 11.75 9.58 -8.35
CA GLU A 104 12.92 9.41 -7.50
C GLU A 104 12.53 9.25 -6.02
N LEU A 105 11.62 10.08 -5.53
CA LEU A 105 11.15 9.97 -4.13
C LEU A 105 10.33 8.70 -3.92
N VAL A 106 9.58 8.27 -4.93
CA VAL A 106 8.86 6.99 -4.90
C VAL A 106 9.84 5.82 -4.88
N HIS A 107 10.91 5.88 -5.67
CA HIS A 107 11.99 4.88 -5.63
C HIS A 107 12.59 4.75 -4.23
N ASP A 108 13.00 5.87 -3.62
CA ASP A 108 13.49 5.93 -2.24
C ASP A 108 12.48 5.33 -1.25
N ALA A 109 11.19 5.59 -1.45
CA ALA A 109 10.14 5.07 -0.58
C ALA A 109 9.98 3.55 -0.70
N VAL A 110 9.99 3.00 -1.92
CA VAL A 110 9.81 1.55 -2.15
C VAL A 110 11.03 0.72 -1.78
N GLU A 111 12.22 1.31 -1.63
CA GLU A 111 13.38 0.63 -1.03
C GLU A 111 13.03 0.08 0.36
N ASN A 112 12.21 0.81 1.14
CA ASN A 112 11.78 0.37 2.46
C ASN A 112 10.73 -0.76 2.44
N LEU A 113 10.20 -1.12 1.26
CA LEU A 113 9.36 -2.31 1.07
C LEU A 113 10.16 -3.57 0.75
N VAL A 114 11.41 -3.42 0.32
CA VAL A 114 12.27 -4.54 -0.09
C VAL A 114 13.12 -4.97 1.11
N VAL A 115 12.86 -6.17 1.63
CA VAL A 115 13.62 -6.74 2.77
C VAL A 115 14.93 -7.39 2.31
N ASP A 116 14.93 -7.98 1.11
CA ASP A 116 16.09 -8.60 0.47
C ASP A 116 16.21 -8.12 -1.00
N GLY A 117 17.21 -7.30 -1.31
CA GLY A 117 17.49 -6.80 -2.67
C GLY A 117 17.33 -5.28 -2.85
N GLU A 118 17.48 -4.80 -4.08
CA GLU A 118 17.25 -3.40 -4.47
C GLU A 118 16.01 -3.31 -5.38
N PRO A 119 15.17 -2.27 -5.25
CA PRO A 119 14.07 -2.03 -6.18
C PRO A 119 14.61 -1.71 -7.59
N PRO A 120 13.79 -1.88 -8.64
CA PRO A 120 14.24 -1.58 -9.98
C PRO A 120 14.54 -0.08 -10.13
N PRO A 121 15.61 0.27 -10.86
CA PRO A 121 16.02 1.65 -11.01
C PRO A 121 14.93 2.48 -11.70
N VAL A 122 14.88 3.76 -11.36
CA VAL A 122 14.04 4.74 -12.04
C VAL A 122 14.30 4.72 -13.56
N PRO A 123 13.28 4.52 -14.42
CA PRO A 123 13.47 4.61 -15.86
C PRO A 123 13.97 6.00 -16.26
N ARG A 124 15.07 6.04 -17.05
CA ARG A 124 15.63 7.30 -17.55
C ARG A 124 14.67 7.91 -18.57
N ARG A 125 14.21 9.15 -18.33
CA ARG A 125 13.48 9.94 -19.33
C ARG A 125 14.35 10.10 -20.57
N GLN A 126 13.90 9.58 -21.72
CA GLN A 126 14.50 9.81 -23.04
C GLN A 126 14.13 11.20 -23.57
#